data_AF-Q5C2U7-F1
#
_entry.id   AF-Q5C2U7-F1
#
_cell.length_a   1.000
_cell.length_b   1.000
_cell.length_c   1.000
_cell.angle_alpha   90.00
_cell.angle_beta   90.00
_cell.angle_gamma   90.00
#
_symmetry.space_group_name_H-M   'P 1'
#
loop_
_entity.id
_entity.type
_entity.pdbx_description
1 polymer ?
#
loop_
_entity_poly.entity_id
_entity_poly.type
_entity_poly.pdbx_seq_one_letter_code
_entity_poly.pdbx_strand_id
1 'polypeptide(L)'
;PQSGLCLSDSPSEWLNKLLFRDSLHRDLSSTLELEKSGKVCFSGTRELDYPISSDCLSYELEVTKSFPLPSELVEKFSNMQTNCLMGVFTLCNKVWITIDSEIFMWNLEDGEDLAYYDGIGDCIISVSLIVPSPGILPEHIRFLLCLATPAEIWLLGMMYSTTSSTHTLGIQSSCPVLEVMPDPL
;
A
#
# COMPACT_ATOMS: atom_id res chain seq x y z
N PRO A 1 -36.24 25.07 1.49
CA PRO A 1 -37.59 24.47 1.61
C PRO A 1 -37.97 23.76 0.29
N GLN A 2 -37.81 22.45 0.12
CA GLN A 2 -38.21 21.34 0.98
C GLN A 2 -37.04 20.33 1.09
N SER A 3 -36.44 20.25 2.28
CA SER A 3 -35.28 19.39 2.57
C SER A 3 -35.66 18.00 3.10
N GLY A 4 -36.94 17.62 2.96
CA GLY A 4 -37.46 16.33 3.40
C GLY A 4 -37.81 15.43 2.23
N LEU A 5 -37.58 14.12 2.39
CA LEU A 5 -38.08 13.10 1.49
C LEU A 5 -39.62 13.05 1.63
N CYS A 6 -40.35 13.17 0.53
CA CYS A 6 -41.81 13.09 0.53
C CYS A 6 -42.27 11.80 -0.16
N LEU A 7 -43.25 11.09 0.39
CA LEU A 7 -43.80 9.86 -0.21
C LEU A 7 -44.45 10.05 -1.58
N SER A 8 -44.73 11.29 -1.98
CA SER A 8 -45.24 11.63 -3.32
C SER A 8 -44.15 11.84 -4.37
N ASP A 9 -42.88 11.93 -3.96
CA ASP A 9 -41.78 12.16 -4.90
C ASP A 9 -41.48 10.89 -5.70
N SER A 10 -40.97 11.06 -6.91
CA SER A 10 -40.45 9.94 -7.70
C SER A 10 -39.19 9.34 -7.04
N PRO A 11 -38.92 8.03 -7.23
CA PRO A 11 -37.70 7.41 -6.71
C PRO A 11 -36.39 8.09 -7.18
N SER A 12 -36.39 8.66 -8.39
CA SER A 12 -35.26 9.45 -8.91
C SER A 12 -35.04 10.74 -8.13
N GLU A 13 -36.11 11.42 -7.73
CA GLU A 13 -36.02 12.63 -6.90
C GLU A 13 -35.55 12.29 -5.48
N TRP A 14 -35.96 11.14 -4.94
CA TRP A 14 -35.40 10.62 -3.68
C TRP A 14 -33.91 10.36 -3.76
N LEU A 15 -33.44 9.66 -4.80
CA LEU A 15 -32.02 9.38 -4.99
C LEU A 15 -31.22 10.67 -5.11
N ASN A 16 -31.70 11.64 -5.90
CA ASN A 16 -31.03 12.93 -6.06
C ASN A 16 -31.00 13.72 -4.75
N LYS A 17 -32.07 13.70 -3.95
CA LYS A 17 -32.10 14.34 -2.61
C LYS A 17 -31.14 13.67 -1.64
N LEU A 18 -31.02 12.35 -1.68
CA LEU A 18 -30.07 11.60 -0.84
C LEU A 18 -28.62 11.85 -1.25
N LEU A 19 -28.29 11.78 -2.54
CA LEU A 19 -26.97 12.11 -3.06
C LEU A 19 -26.59 13.56 -2.75
N PHE A 20 -27.53 14.50 -2.89
CA PHE A 20 -27.32 15.89 -2.51
C PHE A 20 -27.05 16.00 -1.01
N ARG A 21 -27.80 15.31 -0.16
CA ARG A 21 -27.56 15.30 1.29
C ARG A 21 -26.20 14.69 1.65
N ASP A 22 -25.78 13.63 0.98
CA ASP A 22 -24.46 13.02 1.19
C ASP A 22 -23.33 13.92 0.69
N SER A 23 -23.53 14.68 -0.38
CA SER A 23 -22.55 15.68 -0.82
C SER A 23 -22.37 16.85 0.16
N LEU A 24 -23.32 17.02 1.10
CA LEU A 24 -23.28 18.03 2.15
C LEU A 24 -22.70 17.49 3.48
N HIS A 25 -22.10 16.30 3.48
CA HIS A 25 -21.36 15.83 4.65
C HIS A 25 -20.29 16.84 5.02
N ARG A 26 -20.15 17.06 6.32
CA ARG A 26 -19.25 18.07 6.85
C ARG A 26 -17.81 17.64 6.63
N ASP A 27 -16.95 18.54 6.17
CA ASP A 27 -15.52 18.24 6.06
C ASP A 27 -14.94 17.80 7.40
N LEU A 28 -14.01 16.84 7.38
CA LEU A 28 -13.42 16.29 8.60
C LEU A 28 -12.77 17.39 9.46
N SER A 29 -12.06 18.33 8.83
CA SER A 29 -11.44 19.49 9.50
C SER A 29 -12.47 20.35 10.24
N SER A 30 -13.64 20.56 9.63
CA SER A 30 -14.74 21.34 10.20
C SER A 30 -15.51 20.58 11.29
N THR A 31 -15.56 19.24 11.19
CA THR A 31 -16.13 18.35 12.21
C THR A 31 -15.27 18.32 13.45
N LEU A 32 -13.95 18.30 13.26
CA LEU A 32 -12.96 18.35 14.34
C LEU A 32 -12.73 19.79 14.86
N GLU A 33 -13.43 20.78 14.31
CA GLU A 33 -13.39 22.20 14.69
C GLU A 33 -11.98 22.84 14.70
N LEU A 34 -11.03 22.30 13.91
CA LEU A 34 -9.62 22.74 13.90
C LEU A 34 -9.47 24.23 13.56
N GLU A 35 -10.34 24.79 12.71
CA GLU A 35 -10.21 26.16 12.23
C GLU A 35 -10.71 27.23 13.22
N LYS A 36 -11.62 26.86 14.14
CA LYS A 36 -12.18 27.79 15.13
C LYS A 36 -11.39 27.82 16.43
N SER A 37 -10.61 26.77 16.66
CA SER A 37 -9.83 26.58 17.86
C SER A 37 -8.36 26.79 17.55
N GLY A 38 -7.83 27.99 17.79
CA GLY A 38 -6.38 28.18 18.00
C GLY A 38 -5.85 27.44 19.25
N LYS A 39 -6.58 26.45 19.78
CA LYS A 39 -6.21 25.57 20.87
C LYS A 39 -6.07 24.14 20.35
N VAL A 40 -5.11 23.43 20.92
CA VAL A 40 -4.85 22.00 20.73
C VAL A 40 -6.15 21.20 20.96
N CYS A 41 -6.63 20.49 19.94
CA CYS A 41 -7.68 19.49 20.10
C CYS A 41 -7.05 18.20 20.66
N PHE A 42 -7.66 17.61 21.69
CA PHE A 42 -7.24 16.33 22.25
C PHE A 42 -8.37 15.31 22.07
N SER A 43 -8.09 14.23 21.37
CA SER A 43 -8.98 13.06 21.30
C SER A 43 -8.72 12.16 22.50
N GLY A 44 -9.77 11.54 23.05
CA GLY A 44 -9.58 10.47 24.03
C GLY A 44 -9.48 10.91 25.49
N THR A 45 -10.09 12.05 25.86
CA THR A 45 -10.28 12.40 27.28
C THR A 45 -11.40 11.60 27.93
N ARG A 46 -12.25 10.93 27.14
CA ARG A 46 -13.36 10.13 27.65
C ARG A 46 -12.96 8.67 27.60
N GLU A 47 -13.22 7.96 28.68
CA GLU A 47 -12.99 6.52 28.81
C GLU A 47 -13.75 5.69 27.76
N LEU A 48 -14.82 6.25 27.20
CA LEU A 48 -15.61 5.66 26.11
C LEU A 48 -14.97 5.81 24.72
N ASP A 49 -14.01 6.73 24.56
CA ASP A 49 -13.33 6.96 23.28
C ASP A 49 -12.23 5.89 23.04
N TYR A 50 -11.77 5.22 24.10
CA TYR A 50 -10.82 4.10 24.09
C TYR A 50 -11.38 2.91 24.88
N PRO A 51 -12.42 2.21 24.37
CA PRO A 51 -12.96 1.05 25.08
C PRO A 51 -11.88 -0.02 25.22
N ILE A 52 -11.62 -0.45 26.47
CA ILE A 52 -10.60 -1.45 26.81
C ILE A 52 -11.15 -2.88 26.60
N SER A 53 -12.46 -3.03 26.36
CA SER A 53 -13.14 -4.33 26.29
C SER A 53 -12.99 -5.00 24.93
N SER A 54 -12.52 -6.25 24.93
CA SER A 54 -12.37 -7.14 23.78
C SER A 54 -13.68 -7.55 23.07
N ASP A 55 -14.84 -7.16 23.60
CA ASP A 55 -16.17 -7.51 23.09
C ASP A 55 -16.92 -6.30 22.52
N CYS A 56 -16.19 -5.27 22.10
CA CYS A 56 -16.77 -4.07 21.51
C CYS A 56 -17.30 -4.37 20.09
N LEU A 57 -18.61 -4.57 19.97
CA LEU A 57 -19.36 -4.58 18.70
C LEU A 57 -19.46 -3.19 18.03
N SER A 58 -18.57 -2.27 18.42
CA SER A 58 -18.52 -0.92 17.90
C SER A 58 -17.12 -0.69 17.35
N TYR A 59 -17.06 -0.61 16.01
CA TYR A 59 -16.01 -0.06 15.15
C TYR A 59 -14.60 -0.69 15.26
N GLU A 60 -13.86 -1.02 14.20
CA GLU A 60 -14.11 -0.97 12.75
C GLU A 60 -12.91 -1.61 11.98
N LEU A 61 -12.13 -2.49 12.62
CA LEU A 61 -10.96 -3.11 12.00
C LEU A 61 -10.84 -4.56 12.48
N GLU A 62 -10.91 -5.48 11.52
CA GLU A 62 -10.71 -6.91 11.75
C GLU A 62 -9.42 -7.33 11.05
N VAL A 63 -8.59 -8.12 11.74
CA VAL A 63 -7.40 -8.71 11.12
C VAL A 63 -7.86 -9.83 10.18
N THR A 64 -7.92 -9.53 8.88
CA THR A 64 -8.38 -10.51 7.89
C THR A 64 -7.32 -11.56 7.55
N LYS A 65 -6.05 -11.16 7.44
CA LYS A 65 -4.94 -12.03 7.06
C LYS A 65 -3.67 -11.62 7.79
N SER A 66 -2.84 -12.61 8.13
CA SER A 66 -1.51 -12.42 8.69
C SER A 66 -0.59 -13.49 8.11
N PHE A 67 0.55 -13.07 7.57
CA PHE A 67 1.54 -13.96 6.96
C PHE A 67 2.85 -13.84 7.72
N PRO A 68 3.49 -14.97 8.10
CA PRO A 68 4.84 -14.92 8.64
C PRO A 68 5.84 -14.49 7.57
N LEU A 69 7.02 -14.05 8.00
CA LEU A 69 8.13 -13.82 7.07
C LEU A 69 8.48 -15.14 6.36
N PRO A 70 8.77 -15.11 5.04
CA PRO A 70 9.28 -16.27 4.31
C PRO A 70 10.46 -16.93 5.02
N SER A 71 10.46 -18.27 5.10
CA SER A 71 11.51 -19.05 5.79
C SER A 71 12.91 -18.82 5.21
N GLU A 72 12.98 -18.52 3.91
CA GLU A 72 14.18 -18.18 3.15
C GLU A 72 14.90 -16.97 3.75
N LEU A 73 14.16 -16.04 4.36
CA LEU A 73 14.73 -14.86 5.01
C LEU A 73 15.35 -15.17 6.37
N VAL A 74 14.87 -16.20 7.07
CA VAL A 74 15.32 -16.52 8.45
C VAL A 74 16.81 -16.87 8.48
N GLU A 75 17.29 -17.59 7.46
CA GLU A 75 18.71 -17.91 7.30
C GLU A 75 19.54 -16.66 7.00
N LYS A 76 19.02 -15.75 6.18
CA LYS A 76 19.68 -14.48 5.84
C LYS A 76 19.76 -13.54 7.04
N PHE A 77 18.70 -13.48 7.84
CA PHE A 77 18.68 -12.77 9.11
C PHE A 77 19.75 -13.26 10.08
N SER A 78 20.00 -14.57 10.10
CA SER A 78 21.03 -15.15 10.97
C SER A 78 22.45 -14.69 10.60
N ASN A 79 22.66 -14.31 9.35
CA ASN A 79 23.95 -13.84 8.81
C ASN A 79 24.06 -12.32 8.69
N MET A 80 23.01 -11.58 9.08
CA MET A 80 22.94 -10.12 8.99
C MET A 80 24.06 -9.46 9.79
N GLN A 81 24.75 -8.51 9.17
CA GLN A 81 25.92 -7.85 9.76
C GLN A 81 25.61 -6.45 10.28
N THR A 82 24.83 -5.65 9.54
CA THR A 82 24.78 -4.20 9.76
C THR A 82 23.38 -3.59 9.80
N ASN A 83 22.55 -3.75 8.76
CA ASN A 83 21.28 -3.01 8.66
C ASN A 83 20.14 -3.86 8.07
N CYS A 84 18.92 -3.62 8.56
CA CYS A 84 17.71 -4.23 8.05
C CYS A 84 16.59 -3.20 8.03
N LEU A 85 16.02 -3.01 6.85
CA LEU A 85 14.89 -2.12 6.62
C LEU A 85 13.75 -2.94 6.04
N MET A 86 12.52 -2.57 6.34
CA MET A 86 11.34 -3.22 5.81
C MET A 86 10.28 -2.19 5.49
N GLY A 87 9.40 -2.53 4.55
CA GLY A 87 8.29 -1.67 4.21
C GLY A 87 7.31 -2.32 3.26
N VAL A 88 6.27 -1.57 2.94
CA VAL A 88 5.20 -2.01 2.06
C VAL A 88 5.02 -1.00 0.95
N PHE A 89 4.99 -1.50 -0.28
CA PHE A 89 4.64 -0.76 -1.46
C PHE A 89 3.19 -1.02 -1.82
N THR A 90 2.30 -0.16 -1.31
CA THR A 90 0.85 -0.25 -1.59
C THR A 90 0.51 -0.03 -3.06
N LEU A 91 1.35 0.72 -3.81
CA LEU A 91 1.13 1.00 -5.23
C LEU A 91 1.31 -0.23 -6.13
N CYS A 92 2.19 -1.15 -5.76
CA CYS A 92 2.44 -2.39 -6.53
C CYS A 92 2.07 -3.67 -5.76
N ASN A 93 1.45 -3.52 -4.59
CA ASN A 93 1.03 -4.61 -3.71
C ASN A 93 2.17 -5.56 -3.31
N LYS A 94 3.37 -5.01 -3.09
CA LYS A 94 4.55 -5.78 -2.65
C LYS A 94 4.97 -5.39 -1.24
N VAL A 95 5.44 -6.36 -0.49
CA VAL A 95 6.22 -6.14 0.73
C VAL A 95 7.69 -6.28 0.37
N TRP A 96 8.54 -5.53 1.03
CA TRP A 96 9.98 -5.62 0.83
C TRP A 96 10.73 -5.61 2.15
N ILE A 97 11.91 -6.20 2.10
CA ILE A 97 12.88 -6.18 3.19
C ILE A 97 14.28 -6.11 2.60
N THR A 98 15.16 -5.36 3.25
CA THR A 98 16.58 -5.32 2.93
C THR A 98 17.37 -5.96 4.05
N ILE A 99 18.37 -6.75 3.70
CA ILE A 99 19.33 -7.31 4.64
C ILE A 99 20.70 -6.92 4.12
N ASP A 100 21.33 -5.97 4.78
CA ASP A 100 22.60 -5.35 4.36
C ASP A 100 22.53 -4.80 2.93
N SER A 101 23.10 -5.51 1.94
CA SER A 101 23.10 -5.09 0.53
C SER A 101 22.08 -5.81 -0.35
N GLU A 102 21.37 -6.80 0.18
CA GLU A 102 20.36 -7.58 -0.55
C GLU A 102 18.96 -7.01 -0.29
N ILE A 103 18.12 -6.98 -1.31
CA ILE A 103 16.68 -6.67 -1.17
C ILE A 103 15.85 -7.88 -1.58
N PHE A 104 14.83 -8.18 -0.80
CA PHE A 104 13.82 -9.19 -1.08
C PHE A 104 12.45 -8.54 -1.16
N MET A 105 11.62 -9.01 -2.09
CA MET A 105 10.25 -8.54 -2.27
C MET A 105 9.31 -9.69 -2.52
N TRP A 106 8.09 -9.61 -2.01
CA TRP A 106 7.06 -10.64 -2.22
C TRP A 106 5.67 -10.01 -2.27
N ASN A 107 4.67 -10.80 -2.70
CA ASN A 107 3.29 -10.35 -2.80
C ASN A 107 2.67 -10.10 -1.42
N LEU A 108 2.07 -8.92 -1.23
CA LEU A 108 1.39 -8.56 0.02
C LEU A 108 0.13 -9.41 0.28
N GLU A 109 -0.58 -9.83 -0.77
CA GLU A 109 -1.87 -10.50 -0.62
C GLU A 109 -1.81 -11.96 -0.15
N ASP A 110 -0.79 -12.69 -0.61
CA ASP A 110 -0.66 -14.13 -0.44
C ASP A 110 0.69 -14.56 0.16
N GLY A 111 1.67 -13.65 0.27
CA GLY A 111 3.00 -13.98 0.78
C GLY A 111 3.92 -14.70 -0.23
N GLU A 112 3.41 -15.02 -1.42
CA GLU A 112 4.13 -15.74 -2.48
C GLU A 112 4.95 -14.80 -3.38
N ASP A 113 5.60 -15.36 -4.42
CA ASP A 113 6.37 -14.61 -5.43
C ASP A 113 7.57 -13.85 -4.81
N LEU A 114 8.38 -14.56 -4.04
CA LEU A 114 9.62 -14.04 -3.45
C LEU A 114 10.66 -13.81 -4.55
N ALA A 115 10.90 -12.54 -4.85
CA ALA A 115 12.00 -12.07 -5.68
C ALA A 115 13.11 -11.49 -4.80
N TYR A 116 14.36 -11.60 -5.25
CA TYR A 116 15.49 -10.97 -4.58
C TYR A 116 16.42 -10.30 -5.60
N TYR A 117 17.16 -9.30 -5.15
CA TYR A 117 18.20 -8.62 -5.91
C TYR A 117 19.43 -8.44 -5.03
N ASP A 118 20.55 -8.97 -5.49
CA ASP A 118 21.86 -9.00 -4.82
C ASP A 118 22.95 -8.25 -5.62
N GLY A 119 22.55 -7.44 -6.61
CA GLY A 119 23.48 -6.69 -7.47
C GLY A 119 24.16 -5.50 -6.79
N ILE A 120 23.85 -5.21 -5.52
CA ILE A 120 24.43 -4.09 -4.76
C ILE A 120 25.57 -4.60 -3.87
N GLY A 121 26.73 -3.94 -3.95
CA GLY A 121 27.89 -4.28 -3.13
C GLY A 121 27.89 -3.65 -1.72
N ASP A 122 27.34 -2.44 -1.59
CA ASP A 122 27.29 -1.71 -0.33
C ASP A 122 25.95 -1.88 0.41
N CYS A 123 25.94 -1.63 1.72
CA CYS A 123 24.73 -1.70 2.52
C CYS A 123 23.66 -0.70 2.03
N ILE A 124 22.44 -1.18 1.82
CA ILE A 124 21.28 -0.36 1.49
C ILE A 124 20.87 0.42 2.75
N ILE A 125 20.78 1.74 2.60
CA ILE A 125 20.40 2.67 3.67
C ILE A 125 19.00 3.26 3.47
N SER A 126 18.46 3.19 2.25
CA SER A 126 17.11 3.66 1.94
C SER A 126 16.56 3.00 0.68
N VAL A 127 15.24 2.80 0.67
CA VAL A 127 14.49 2.20 -0.43
C VAL A 127 13.28 3.09 -0.73
N SER A 128 13.02 3.35 -2.00
CA SER A 128 11.85 4.11 -2.43
C SER A 128 11.27 3.57 -3.74
N LEU A 129 9.95 3.69 -3.88
CA LEU A 129 9.22 3.35 -5.09
C LEU A 129 8.79 4.63 -5.80
N ILE A 130 9.13 4.73 -7.08
CA ILE A 130 8.84 5.92 -7.91
C ILE A 130 7.97 5.51 -9.10
N VAL A 131 6.96 6.33 -9.41
CA VAL A 131 6.20 6.23 -10.66
C VAL A 131 6.88 7.14 -11.69
N PRO A 132 7.40 6.61 -12.80
CA PRO A 132 8.08 7.42 -13.79
C PRO A 132 7.12 8.35 -14.54
N SER A 133 7.61 9.52 -14.94
CA SER A 133 6.82 10.45 -15.75
C SER A 133 6.51 9.86 -17.13
N PRO A 134 5.30 10.10 -17.66
CA PRO A 134 4.90 9.56 -18.95
C PRO A 134 5.84 10.05 -20.07
N GLY A 135 6.25 9.12 -20.95
CA GLY A 135 7.07 9.42 -22.12
C GLY A 135 8.59 9.47 -21.90
N ILE A 136 9.08 9.28 -20.67
CA ILE A 136 10.53 9.23 -20.37
C ILE A 136 11.07 7.79 -20.49
N LEU A 137 10.32 6.82 -19.99
CA LEU A 137 10.70 5.41 -19.99
C LEU A 137 9.75 4.59 -20.87
N PRO A 138 10.20 3.42 -21.36
CA PRO A 138 9.33 2.49 -22.07
C PRO A 138 8.07 2.13 -21.25
N GLU A 139 6.92 2.01 -21.91
CA GLU A 139 5.62 1.78 -21.23
C GLU A 139 5.57 0.49 -20.39
N HIS A 140 6.43 -0.49 -20.66
CA HIS A 140 6.50 -1.72 -19.90
C HIS A 140 7.11 -1.54 -18.50
N ILE A 141 7.89 -0.47 -18.28
CA ILE A 141 8.46 -0.14 -16.97
C ILE A 141 7.43 0.68 -16.22
N ARG A 142 6.74 0.04 -15.28
CA ARG A 142 5.64 0.68 -14.55
C ARG A 142 6.11 1.46 -13.34
N PHE A 143 7.20 1.00 -12.73
CA PHE A 143 7.77 1.61 -11.53
C PHE A 143 9.29 1.60 -11.60
N LEU A 144 9.91 2.49 -10.83
CA LEU A 144 11.34 2.50 -10.56
C LEU A 144 11.55 2.19 -9.08
N LEU A 145 12.37 1.18 -8.82
CA LEU A 145 12.88 0.87 -7.50
C LEU A 145 14.19 1.63 -7.30
N CYS A 146 14.18 2.55 -6.35
CA CYS A 146 15.32 3.37 -5.98
C CYS A 146 15.96 2.81 -4.71
N LEU A 147 17.22 2.40 -4.80
CA LEU A 147 18.00 1.86 -3.70
C LEU A 147 19.20 2.77 -3.45
N ALA A 148 19.31 3.34 -2.26
CA ALA A 148 20.42 4.20 -1.90
C ALA A 148 21.42 3.44 -1.03
N THR A 149 22.70 3.56 -1.37
CA THR A 149 23.84 3.14 -0.55
C THR A 149 24.59 4.39 -0.06
N PRO A 150 25.57 4.27 0.85
CA PRO A 150 26.42 5.39 1.24
C PRO A 150 27.22 6.00 0.09
N ALA A 151 27.50 5.22 -0.96
CA ALA A 151 28.32 5.64 -2.09
C ALA A 151 27.48 6.17 -3.26
N GLU A 152 26.34 5.56 -3.57
CA GLU A 152 25.60 5.81 -4.80
C GLU A 152 24.10 5.47 -4.70
N ILE A 153 23.36 5.77 -5.76
CA ILE A 153 21.92 5.50 -5.87
C ILE A 153 21.70 4.61 -7.10
N TRP A 154 21.03 3.49 -6.90
CA TRP A 154 20.65 2.52 -7.91
C TRP A 154 19.19 2.73 -8.30
N LEU A 155 18.91 2.80 -9.60
CA LEU A 155 17.57 2.89 -10.16
C LEU A 155 17.28 1.64 -11.01
N LEU A 156 16.37 0.80 -10.52
CA LEU A 156 16.00 -0.45 -11.17
C LEU A 156 14.59 -0.32 -11.75
N GLY A 157 14.44 -0.68 -13.03
CA GLY A 157 13.13 -0.77 -13.67
C GLY A 157 12.34 -1.96 -13.15
N MET A 158 11.07 -1.75 -12.78
CA MET A 158 10.15 -2.83 -12.44
C MET A 158 9.02 -2.94 -13.46
N MET A 159 8.80 -4.15 -13.94
CA MET A 159 7.80 -4.46 -14.96
C MET A 159 6.93 -5.65 -14.55
N TYR A 160 5.68 -5.64 -14.99
CA TYR A 160 4.79 -6.77 -14.82
C TYR A 160 5.02 -7.77 -15.96
N SER A 161 5.44 -8.99 -15.64
CA SER A 161 5.49 -10.04 -16.65
C SER A 161 4.06 -10.45 -16.99
N THR A 162 3.70 -10.32 -18.27
CA THR A 162 2.47 -10.88 -18.79
C THR A 162 2.79 -12.31 -19.18
N THR A 163 2.54 -13.25 -18.27
CA THR A 163 2.56 -14.67 -18.62
C THR A 163 1.39 -14.94 -19.58
N SER A 164 1.67 -14.80 -20.87
CA SER A 164 0.78 -15.26 -21.94
C SER A 164 0.80 -16.78 -21.97
N SER A 165 0.16 -17.39 -20.99
CA SER A 165 -0.16 -18.82 -21.00
C SER A 165 -1.10 -19.08 -22.16
N THR A 166 -0.52 -19.44 -23.31
CA THR A 166 -1.22 -20.00 -24.47
C THR A 166 -1.68 -21.42 -24.13
N HIS A 167 -2.61 -21.57 -23.20
CA HIS A 167 -3.37 -22.80 -23.06
C HIS A 167 -4.72 -22.57 -22.37
N THR A 168 -5.78 -22.74 -23.17
CA THR A 168 -7.15 -23.12 -22.78
C THR A 168 -7.91 -22.25 -21.75
N LEU A 169 -8.89 -21.50 -22.29
CA LEU A 169 -10.17 -21.10 -21.68
C LEU A 169 -10.41 -21.63 -20.26
N GLY A 170 -9.95 -20.87 -19.27
CA GLY A 170 -10.26 -21.04 -17.86
C GLY A 170 -9.94 -19.73 -17.17
N ILE A 171 -10.91 -19.16 -16.47
CA ILE A 171 -10.76 -17.96 -15.67
C ILE A 171 -9.68 -18.25 -14.61
N GLN A 172 -8.44 -17.87 -14.87
CA GLN A 172 -7.39 -17.77 -13.86
C GLN A 172 -6.93 -16.32 -13.87
N SER A 173 -7.37 -15.58 -12.86
CA SER A 173 -6.74 -14.31 -12.46
C SER A 173 -5.34 -14.63 -11.96
N SER A 174 -4.38 -14.84 -12.85
CA SER A 174 -2.97 -14.87 -12.48
C SER A 174 -2.55 -13.43 -12.23
N CYS A 175 -2.28 -13.07 -10.98
CA CYS A 175 -1.62 -11.80 -10.66
C CYS A 175 -0.30 -11.73 -11.43
N PRO A 176 -0.03 -10.68 -12.22
CA PRO A 176 1.20 -10.59 -12.98
C PRO A 176 2.39 -10.49 -12.01
N VAL A 177 3.43 -11.28 -12.26
CA VAL A 177 4.67 -11.29 -11.47
C VAL A 177 5.43 -9.98 -11.75
N LEU A 178 5.93 -9.33 -10.70
CA LEU A 178 6.70 -8.10 -10.83
C LEU A 178 8.18 -8.45 -10.91
N GLU A 179 8.80 -8.25 -12.06
CA GLU A 179 10.21 -8.52 -12.30
C GLU A 179 11.02 -7.21 -12.24
N VAL A 180 12.21 -7.32 -11.64
CA VAL A 180 13.21 -6.24 -11.57
C VAL A 180 14.19 -6.46 -12.72
N MET A 181 14.50 -5.40 -13.47
CA MET A 181 15.53 -5.46 -14.50
C MET A 181 16.92 -5.67 -13.87
N PRO A 182 17.75 -6.56 -14.45
CA PRO A 182 19.06 -6.87 -13.88
C PRO A 182 20.05 -5.71 -13.99
N ASP A 183 19.89 -4.86 -15.00
CA ASP A 183 20.74 -3.71 -15.24
C ASP A 183 20.05 -2.43 -14.74
N PRO A 184 20.76 -1.56 -13.99
CA PRO A 184 20.24 -0.24 -13.63
C PRO A 184 20.03 0.62 -14.88
N LEU A 185 18.99 1.46 -14.85
CA LEU A 185 18.63 2.38 -15.94
C LEU A 185 19.53 3.62 -16.00
#